data_AF-A0A9Q0QCV1-F1
#
_entry.id   AF-A0A9Q0QCV1-F1
#
_cell.length_a   1.000
_cell.length_b   1.000
_cell.length_c   1.000
_cell.angle_alpha   90.00
_cell.angle_beta   90.00
_cell.angle_gamma   90.00
#
_symmetry.space_group_name_H-M   'P 1'
#
loop_
_entity.id
_entity.type
_entity.pdbx_description
1 polymer ?
#
loop_
_entity_poly.entity_id
_entity_poly.type
_entity_poly.pdbx_seq_one_letter_code
_entity_poly.pdbx_strand_id
1 'polypeptide(L)'
;MDSGPVATFQVHEHLRPKLCDLYENDSIFDKFECCLSGDGLRVATGSYSNLFRVFGCNLESTEAATLEASKNPMRRQGQTPSRPSRSLSSITRAVRRGAEGPGGVDANGNSMDFSTKLLHLAWHPTENSIACAAANSLYMYYA
;
A
#
# COMPACT_ATOMS: atom_id res chain seq x y z
N MET A 1 -29.21 -13.56 -10.76
CA MET A 1 -27.78 -13.42 -10.41
C MET A 1 -27.72 -12.39 -9.31
N ASP A 2 -27.01 -12.67 -8.22
CA ASP A 2 -26.77 -11.69 -7.17
C ASP A 2 -26.07 -10.46 -7.75
N SER A 3 -26.49 -9.27 -7.32
CA SER A 3 -26.02 -7.99 -7.88
C SER A 3 -24.65 -7.54 -7.37
N GLY A 4 -23.99 -8.37 -6.55
CA GLY A 4 -22.72 -8.05 -5.89
C GLY A 4 -21.49 -8.56 -6.65
N PRO A 5 -20.29 -8.02 -6.32
CA PRO A 5 -19.04 -8.52 -6.88
C PRO A 5 -18.76 -9.95 -6.43
N VAL A 6 -18.13 -10.75 -7.30
CA VAL A 6 -17.72 -12.15 -7.00
C VAL A 6 -16.61 -12.20 -5.96
N ALA A 7 -15.71 -11.22 -5.96
CA ALA A 7 -14.62 -11.06 -5.01
C ALA A 7 -14.33 -9.58 -4.76
N THR A 8 -13.84 -9.25 -3.57
CA THR A 8 -13.44 -7.87 -3.20
C THR A 8 -12.10 -7.90 -2.47
N PHE A 9 -11.12 -7.16 -2.97
CA PHE A 9 -9.77 -7.09 -2.41
C PHE A 9 -9.52 -5.71 -1.78
N GLN A 10 -9.14 -5.67 -0.51
CA GLN A 10 -8.87 -4.41 0.20
C GLN A 10 -7.43 -3.95 -0.05
N VAL A 11 -7.23 -3.12 -1.08
CA VAL A 11 -5.89 -2.66 -1.52
C VAL A 11 -5.29 -1.63 -0.56
N HIS A 12 -6.10 -0.66 -0.12
CA HIS A 12 -5.65 0.52 0.60
C HIS A 12 -6.30 0.67 1.99
N GLU A 13 -6.56 -0.44 2.68
CA GLU A 13 -7.20 -0.43 4.00
C GLU A 13 -6.45 0.46 5.02
N HIS A 14 -5.12 0.42 4.96
CA HIS A 14 -4.22 1.21 5.79
C HIS A 14 -4.30 2.73 5.56
N LEU A 15 -4.95 3.19 4.48
CA LEU A 15 -5.13 4.60 4.17
C LEU A 15 -6.46 5.17 4.66
N ARG A 16 -7.38 4.33 5.16
CA ARG A 16 -8.69 4.80 5.66
C ARG A 16 -8.60 5.92 6.70
N PRO A 17 -7.64 5.92 7.65
CA PRO A 17 -7.50 7.03 8.60
C PRO A 17 -7.04 8.36 7.96
N LYS A 18 -6.49 8.32 6.73
CA LYS A 18 -5.83 9.46 6.05
C LYS A 18 -6.65 10.01 4.88
N LEU A 19 -7.94 9.71 4.81
CA LEU A 19 -8.78 10.13 3.69
C LEU A 19 -8.89 11.65 3.57
N CYS A 20 -8.89 12.39 4.69
CA CYS A 20 -8.87 13.85 4.66
C CYS A 20 -7.60 14.37 3.98
N ASP A 21 -6.43 13.88 4.40
CA ASP A 21 -5.15 14.27 3.81
C ASP A 21 -5.06 13.91 2.32
N LEU A 22 -5.58 12.74 1.93
CA LEU A 22 -5.63 12.31 0.53
C LEU A 22 -6.56 13.18 -0.30
N TYR A 23 -7.65 13.68 0.29
CA TYR A 23 -8.58 14.59 -0.37
C TYR A 23 -7.96 15.99 -0.53
N GLU A 24 -7.34 16.53 0.52
CA GLU A 24 -6.69 17.85 0.48
C GLU A 24 -5.53 17.92 -0.51
N ASN A 25 -4.83 16.81 -0.74
CA ASN A 25 -3.71 16.73 -1.68
C ASN A 25 -4.11 16.20 -3.08
N ASP A 26 -5.42 16.08 -3.38
CA ASP A 26 -5.98 15.48 -4.60
C ASP A 26 -5.55 14.02 -4.89
N SER A 27 -4.74 13.40 -4.04
CA SER A 27 -4.27 12.03 -4.18
C SER A 27 -5.41 10.99 -4.17
N ILE A 28 -6.56 11.31 -3.57
CA ILE A 28 -7.74 10.45 -3.61
C ILE A 28 -8.27 10.20 -5.03
N PHE A 29 -7.95 11.09 -5.98
CA PHE A 29 -8.36 10.99 -7.37
C PHE A 29 -7.35 10.20 -8.24
N ASP A 30 -6.27 9.69 -7.65
CA ASP A 30 -5.31 8.86 -8.36
C ASP A 30 -5.96 7.58 -8.90
N LYS A 31 -5.61 7.24 -10.15
CA LYS A 31 -6.15 6.09 -10.87
C LYS A 31 -5.12 4.99 -10.94
N PHE A 32 -5.22 4.04 -10.01
CA PHE A 32 -4.40 2.84 -10.02
C PHE A 32 -4.95 1.84 -11.02
N GLU A 33 -4.10 1.36 -11.93
CA GLU A 33 -4.43 0.24 -12.79
C GLU A 33 -4.31 -1.08 -12.05
N CYS A 34 -5.06 -2.08 -12.52
CA CYS A 34 -4.91 -3.46 -12.12
C CYS A 34 -4.74 -4.35 -13.35
N CYS A 35 -4.04 -5.47 -13.18
CA CYS A 35 -3.85 -6.46 -14.22
C CYS A 35 -3.99 -7.88 -13.67
N LEU A 36 -4.36 -8.80 -14.54
CA LEU A 36 -4.53 -10.21 -14.23
C LEU A 36 -3.30 -10.98 -14.74
N SER A 37 -2.87 -11.99 -14.00
CA SER A 37 -1.88 -12.95 -14.48
C SER A 37 -2.40 -13.74 -15.68
N GLY A 38 -1.50 -14.21 -16.54
CA GLY A 38 -1.87 -14.98 -17.73
C GLY A 38 -2.71 -16.24 -17.46
N ASP A 39 -2.54 -16.85 -16.28
CA ASP A 39 -3.30 -18.01 -15.82
C ASP A 39 -4.64 -17.65 -15.13
N GLY A 40 -4.92 -16.37 -14.93
CA GLY A 40 -6.12 -15.89 -14.25
C GLY A 40 -6.16 -16.14 -12.74
N LEU A 41 -5.08 -16.62 -12.13
CA LEU A 41 -5.07 -16.99 -10.71
C LEU A 41 -4.67 -15.84 -9.78
N ARG A 42 -4.11 -14.75 -10.31
CA ARG A 42 -3.61 -13.62 -9.53
C ARG A 42 -3.99 -12.29 -10.15
N VAL A 43 -4.29 -11.32 -9.29
CA VAL A 43 -4.49 -9.91 -9.68
C VAL A 43 -3.39 -9.08 -9.04
N ALA A 44 -2.81 -8.16 -9.80
CA ALA A 44 -1.89 -7.17 -9.29
C ALA A 44 -2.47 -5.75 -9.44
N THR A 45 -2.12 -4.87 -8.52
CA THR A 45 -2.46 -3.44 -8.55
C THR A 45 -1.38 -2.63 -7.87
N GLY A 46 -1.22 -1.38 -8.29
CA GLY A 46 -0.31 -0.45 -7.65
C GLY A 46 -0.88 0.20 -6.39
N SER A 47 -0.02 0.91 -5.66
CA SER A 47 -0.28 1.66 -4.43
C SER A 47 0.72 2.82 -4.30
N TYR A 48 0.56 3.64 -3.27
CA TYR A 48 1.53 4.68 -2.89
C TYR A 48 2.85 4.10 -2.40
N SER A 49 3.87 4.95 -2.25
CA SER A 49 5.23 4.58 -1.85
C SER A 49 5.91 3.59 -2.80
N ASN A 50 5.60 3.69 -4.11
CA ASN A 50 6.03 2.76 -5.16
C ASN A 50 5.71 1.29 -4.86
N LEU A 51 4.70 1.03 -4.04
CA LEU A 51 4.28 -0.32 -3.71
C LEU A 51 3.36 -0.88 -4.80
N PHE A 52 3.38 -2.19 -4.98
CA PHE A 52 2.34 -2.94 -5.66
C PHE A 52 1.92 -4.14 -4.82
N ARG A 53 0.68 -4.56 -4.98
CA ARG A 53 0.07 -5.68 -4.27
C ARG A 53 -0.35 -6.75 -5.26
N VAL A 54 -0.10 -8.00 -4.92
CA VAL A 54 -0.51 -9.18 -5.70
C VAL A 54 -1.43 -10.03 -4.82
N PHE A 55 -2.63 -10.31 -5.31
CA PHE A 55 -3.67 -11.07 -4.62
C PHE A 55 -3.91 -12.39 -5.35
N GLY A 56 -4.11 -13.47 -4.59
CA GLY A 56 -4.69 -14.71 -5.12
C GLY A 56 -6.18 -14.55 -5.42
N CYS A 57 -6.66 -15.16 -6.51
CA CYS A 57 -8.08 -15.15 -6.89
C CYS A 57 -8.88 -16.32 -6.31
N ASN A 58 -8.25 -17.19 -5.51
CA ASN A 58 -8.91 -18.31 -4.85
C ASN A 58 -9.79 -17.83 -3.68
N LEU A 59 -11.04 -18.32 -3.65
CA LEU A 59 -12.07 -17.95 -2.66
C LEU A 59 -11.66 -18.17 -1.19
N GLU A 60 -10.66 -19.01 -0.95
CA GLU A 60 -10.24 -19.42 0.40
C GLU A 60 -8.96 -18.71 0.87
N SER A 61 -8.21 -18.06 -0.04
CA SER A 61 -6.95 -17.41 0.32
C SER A 61 -7.05 -15.89 0.17
N THR A 62 -6.86 -15.19 1.28
CA THR A 62 -6.62 -13.73 1.30
C THR A 62 -5.11 -13.44 1.24
N GLU A 63 -4.32 -14.34 0.62
CA GLU A 63 -2.90 -14.12 0.46
C GLU A 63 -2.65 -12.92 -0.46
N ALA A 64 -2.12 -11.87 0.15
CA ALA A 64 -1.72 -10.64 -0.51
C ALA A 64 -0.22 -10.43 -0.29
N ALA A 65 0.56 -10.48 -1.36
CA ALA A 65 1.95 -10.03 -1.31
C ALA A 65 2.01 -8.52 -1.56
N THR A 66 2.81 -7.80 -0.78
CA THR A 66 3.11 -6.37 -1.04
C THR A 66 4.60 -6.26 -1.33
N LEU A 67 4.94 -5.63 -2.44
CA LEU A 67 6.31 -5.46 -2.92
C LEU A 67 6.58 -3.99 -3.25
N GLU A 68 7.83 -3.58 -3.13
CA GLU A 68 8.28 -2.23 -3.48
C GLU A 68 9.01 -2.25 -4.83
N ALA A 69 8.60 -1.37 -5.73
CA ALA A 69 9.29 -1.10 -6.98
C ALA A 69 10.50 -0.19 -6.74
N SER A 70 11.64 -0.79 -6.41
CA SER A 70 12.87 -0.07 -6.09
C SER A 70 14.12 -0.72 -6.67
N LYS A 71 15.21 0.06 -6.78
CA LYS A 71 16.52 -0.42 -7.28
C LYS A 71 17.15 -1.50 -6.39
N ASN A 72 16.66 -1.66 -5.16
CA ASN A 72 17.18 -2.64 -4.21
C ASN A 72 16.05 -3.57 -3.72
N PRO A 73 15.56 -4.49 -4.59
CA PRO A 73 14.36 -5.28 -4.32
C PRO A 73 14.50 -6.25 -3.14
N MET A 74 15.73 -6.51 -2.68
CA MET A 74 16.01 -7.40 -1.53
C MET A 74 16.05 -6.64 -0.18
N ARG A 75 15.93 -5.30 -0.16
CA ARG A 75 15.64 -4.58 1.10
C ARG A 75 14.21 -4.89 1.49
N ARG A 76 13.99 -6.06 2.10
CA ARG A 76 12.80 -6.31 2.91
C ARG A 76 12.76 -5.19 3.95
N GLN A 77 11.84 -4.25 3.81
CA GLN A 77 11.47 -3.39 4.91
C GLN A 77 10.89 -4.34 5.95
N GLY A 78 11.72 -4.72 6.93
CA GLY A 78 11.39 -5.76 7.87
C GLY A 78 10.00 -5.50 8.42
N GLN A 79 9.13 -6.51 8.39
CA GLN A 79 7.94 -6.50 9.22
C GLN A 79 8.44 -6.28 10.64
N THR A 80 8.35 -5.04 11.14
CA THR A 80 8.51 -4.80 12.56
C THR A 80 7.33 -5.52 13.19
N PRO A 81 7.55 -6.54 14.04
CA PRO A 81 6.45 -7.16 14.74
C PRO A 81 5.72 -6.05 15.48
N SER A 82 4.39 -5.99 15.30
CA SER A 82 3.52 -5.10 16.06
C SER A 82 3.84 -5.27 17.54
N ARG A 83 4.61 -4.35 18.09
CA ARG A 83 4.99 -4.38 19.50
C ARG A 83 3.69 -4.16 20.28
N PRO A 84 3.30 -5.05 21.21
CA PRO A 84 2.07 -4.86 21.97
C PRO A 84 2.20 -3.55 22.75
N SER A 85 1.19 -2.69 22.58
CA SER A 85 0.99 -1.46 23.34
C SER A 85 1.19 -1.75 24.83
N ARG A 86 2.29 -1.24 25.40
CA ARG A 86 2.41 -1.17 26.86
C ARG A 86 1.61 0.05 27.31
N SER A 87 0.51 -0.19 28.00
CA SER A 87 -0.22 0.87 28.71
C SER A 87 0.72 1.52 29.72
N LEU A 88 1.03 2.80 29.53
CA LEU A 88 1.68 3.61 30.56
C LEU A 88 0.60 4.40 31.30
N SER A 89 0.12 3.81 32.38
CA SER A 89 -0.44 4.52 33.50
C SER A 89 0.69 5.23 34.25
N SER A 90 0.77 6.56 34.19
CA SER A 90 1.19 7.38 35.32
C SER A 90 0.95 8.87 35.05
N ILE A 91 0.12 9.47 35.91
CA ILE A 91 -0.12 10.90 36.04
C ILE A 91 1.11 11.56 36.65
N THR A 92 1.63 12.63 36.05
CA THR A 92 2.01 13.87 36.75
C THR A 92 2.24 15.03 35.78
N ARG A 93 2.01 16.22 36.34
CA ARG A 93 1.63 17.50 35.74
C ARG A 93 2.87 18.35 35.43
N ALA A 94 3.06 18.85 34.19
CA ALA A 94 3.91 20.01 33.92
C ALA A 94 3.59 20.68 32.57
N VAL A 95 3.22 21.95 32.65
CA VAL A 95 2.90 22.88 31.54
C VAL A 95 4.16 23.23 30.75
N ARG A 96 4.14 23.11 29.41
CA ARG A 96 4.81 24.03 28.46
C ARG A 96 4.03 24.15 27.15
N ARG A 97 3.87 25.41 26.72
CA ARG A 97 3.13 25.90 25.55
C ARG A 97 3.78 25.50 24.22
N GLY A 98 2.93 25.29 23.21
CA GLY A 98 3.10 25.87 21.88
C GLY A 98 3.75 25.01 20.80
N ALA A 99 2.92 24.41 19.93
CA ALA A 99 3.00 24.51 18.47
C ALA A 99 1.93 23.59 17.87
N GLU A 100 0.76 24.16 17.57
CA GLU A 100 -0.22 23.54 16.69
C GLU A 100 0.30 23.67 15.25
N GLY A 101 0.51 22.54 14.60
CA GLY A 101 0.54 22.40 13.15
C GLY A 101 -0.44 21.28 12.78
N PRO A 102 -1.21 21.40 11.69
CA PRO A 102 -2.15 20.36 11.28
C PRO A 102 -1.34 19.24 10.63
N GLY A 103 -0.90 18.31 11.45
CA GLY A 103 -0.17 17.13 11.02
C GLY A 103 -0.38 16.06 12.05
N GLY A 104 -1.44 15.28 11.88
CA GLY A 104 -1.71 14.09 12.66
C GLY A 104 -0.52 13.13 12.50
N VAL A 105 0.46 13.24 13.39
CA VAL A 105 1.55 12.29 13.48
C VAL A 105 0.96 10.99 14.03
N ASP A 106 0.83 9.99 13.17
CA ASP A 106 0.57 8.63 13.62
C ASP A 106 1.66 8.24 14.63
N ALA A 107 1.31 7.46 15.66
CA ALA A 107 2.22 6.96 16.69
C ALA A 107 3.42 6.13 16.17
N ASN A 108 3.55 5.98 14.85
CA ASN A 108 4.65 5.32 14.16
C ASN A 108 5.61 6.29 13.43
N GLY A 109 5.39 7.61 13.48
CA GLY A 109 6.35 8.63 12.99
C GLY A 109 6.71 8.57 11.50
N ASN A 110 6.03 7.75 10.71
CA ASN A 110 6.29 7.62 9.28
C ASN A 110 5.27 8.47 8.52
N SER A 111 5.67 9.68 8.12
CA SER A 111 4.97 10.44 7.07
C SER A 111 4.97 9.55 5.82
N MET A 112 3.84 8.92 5.50
CA MET A 112 3.73 8.17 4.25
C MET A 112 3.82 9.17 3.10
N ASP A 113 4.77 8.94 2.21
CA ASP A 113 4.96 9.77 1.04
C ASP A 113 3.92 9.39 -0.01
N PHE A 114 2.92 10.26 -0.19
CA PHE A 114 1.89 10.12 -1.22
C PHE A 114 2.35 10.66 -2.58
N SER A 115 3.52 11.29 -2.66
CA SER A 115 4.07 11.80 -3.92
C SER A 115 4.61 10.67 -4.80
N THR A 116 5.09 9.59 -4.17
CA THR A 116 5.52 8.39 -4.86
C THR A 116 4.35 7.41 -5.00
N LYS A 117 4.10 6.95 -6.22
CA LYS A 117 2.97 6.10 -6.56
C LYS A 117 3.31 5.22 -7.75
N LEU A 118 2.81 4.00 -7.73
CA LEU A 118 2.87 3.06 -8.84
C LEU A 118 1.47 3.02 -9.44
N LEU A 119 1.23 3.77 -10.51
CA LEU A 119 -0.09 3.83 -11.15
C LEU A 119 -0.26 2.76 -12.23
N HIS A 120 0.84 2.40 -12.90
CA HIS A 120 0.85 1.54 -14.07
C HIS A 120 1.67 0.28 -13.81
N LEU A 121 1.07 -0.86 -14.15
CA LEU A 121 1.73 -2.16 -14.18
C LEU A 121 1.12 -3.04 -15.25
N ALA A 122 1.91 -3.98 -15.77
CA ALA A 122 1.46 -4.95 -16.75
C ALA A 122 1.98 -6.33 -16.37
N TRP A 123 1.11 -7.32 -16.45
CA TRP A 123 1.50 -8.73 -16.34
C TRP A 123 1.66 -9.30 -17.74
N HIS A 124 2.73 -10.05 -17.96
CA HIS A 124 2.94 -10.78 -19.21
C HIS A 124 1.83 -11.83 -19.42
N PRO A 125 1.25 -11.96 -20.62
CA PRO A 125 0.09 -12.84 -20.85
C PRO A 125 0.40 -14.33 -20.76
N THR A 126 1.67 -14.73 -20.92
CA THR A 126 2.06 -16.16 -20.95
C THR A 126 3.21 -16.51 -20.01
N GLU A 127 3.88 -15.52 -19.43
CA GLU A 127 5.04 -15.73 -18.57
C GLU A 127 4.75 -15.16 -17.20
N ASN A 128 5.41 -15.70 -16.17
CA ASN A 128 5.26 -15.19 -14.82
C ASN A 128 6.14 -13.96 -14.60
N SER A 129 5.90 -12.93 -15.41
CA SER A 129 6.67 -11.68 -15.42
C SER A 129 5.75 -10.48 -15.29
N ILE A 130 6.13 -9.54 -14.45
CA ILE A 130 5.37 -8.31 -14.18
C ILE A 130 6.28 -7.09 -14.34
N ALA A 131 5.80 -6.10 -15.06
CA ALA A 131 6.47 -4.82 -15.29
C ALA A 131 5.76 -3.71 -14.50
N CYS A 132 6.52 -2.91 -13.77
CA CYS A 132 6.02 -1.84 -12.91
C CYS A 132 6.70 -0.52 -13.27
N ALA A 133 5.92 0.53 -13.55
CA ALA A 133 6.45 1.87 -13.77
C ALA A 133 6.41 2.68 -12.46
N ALA A 134 7.58 3.01 -11.92
CA ALA A 134 7.71 3.76 -10.68
C ALA A 134 9.00 4.60 -10.67
N ALA A 135 8.99 5.76 -10.00
CA ALA A 135 10.18 6.61 -9.80
C ALA A 135 11.05 6.81 -11.07
N ASN A 136 10.41 7.17 -12.19
CA ASN A 136 11.04 7.38 -13.51
C ASN A 136 11.80 6.15 -14.06
N SER A 137 11.48 4.96 -13.55
CA SER A 137 12.13 3.70 -13.89
C SER A 137 11.08 2.65 -14.23
N LEU A 138 11.46 1.70 -15.09
CA LEU A 138 10.69 0.49 -15.35
C LEU A 138 11.36 -0.68 -14.62
N TYR A 139 10.63 -1.31 -13.72
CA TYR A 139 11.07 -2.49 -12.99
C TYR A 139 10.42 -3.73 -13.59
N MET A 140 11.20 -4.79 -13.79
CA MET A 140 10.68 -6.09 -14.24
C MET A 140 11.00 -7.15 -13.20
N TYR A 141 9.97 -7.88 -12.79
CA TYR A 141 10.07 -8.97 -11.82
C TYR A 141 9.64 -10.27 -12.47
N TYR A 142 10.38 -11.33 -12.16
CA TYR A 142 9.96 -12.69 -12.44
C TYR A 142 9.41 -13.30 -11.14
N ALA A 143 8.23 -13.90 -11.21
CA ALA A 143 7.49 -14.44 -10.07
C ALA A 143 7.46 -15.97 -10.03
#